data_AF-A0A9W3KUG9-F1
#
_entry.id   AF-A0A9W3KUG9-F1
#
_cell.length_a   1.000
_cell.length_b   1.000
_cell.length_c   1.000
_cell.angle_alpha   90.00
_cell.angle_beta   90.00
_cell.angle_gamma   90.00
#
_symmetry.space_group_name_H-M   'P 1'
#
loop_
_entity.id
_entity.type
_entity.pdbx_description
1 polymer ?
#
loop_
_entity_poly.entity_id
_entity_poly.type
_entity_poly.pdbx_seq_one_letter_code
_entity_poly.pdbx_strand_id
1 'polypeptide(L)' 'MELAKLEKVIEIKKEELLYLVSDYGIQHEKVLALSQELDKLINYFMFLK' A
#
# COMPACT_ATOMS: atom_id res chain seq x y z
N MET A 1 14.94 -8.80 -10.41
CA MET A 1 15.43 -7.47 -10.01
C MET A 1 14.31 -6.43 -9.90
N GLU A 2 13.23 -6.51 -10.69
CA GLU A 2 12.08 -5.58 -10.62
C GLU A 2 11.00 -6.00 -9.61
N LEU A 3 10.68 -7.30 -9.51
CA LEU A 3 9.73 -7.82 -8.51
C LEU A 3 10.14 -7.49 -7.07
N ALA A 4 11.43 -7.61 -6.74
CA ALA A 4 11.95 -7.22 -5.42
C ALA A 4 11.81 -5.72 -5.12
N LYS A 5 11.83 -4.86 -6.15
CA LYS A 5 11.56 -3.42 -5.99
C LYS A 5 10.08 -3.19 -5.71
N LEU A 6 9.20 -3.89 -6.43
CA LEU A 6 7.75 -3.80 -6.22
C LEU A 6 7.36 -4.27 -4.81
N GLU A 7 7.93 -5.38 -4.35
CA GLU A 7 7.74 -5.89 -2.99
C GLU A 7 8.17 -4.85 -1.94
N LYS A 8 9.34 -4.23 -2.12
CA LYS A 8 9.81 -3.16 -1.22
C LYS A 8 8.86 -1.95 -1.21
N VAL A 9 8.32 -1.55 -2.36
CA VAL A 9 7.35 -0.44 -2.44
C VAL A 9 6.06 -0.78 -1.70
N ILE A 10 5.59 -2.03 -1.82
CA ILE A 10 4.41 -2.52 -1.09
C ILE A 10 4.63 -2.44 0.43
N GLU A 11 5.79 -2.87 0.93
CA GLU A 11 6.10 -2.81 2.36
C GLU A 11 6.16 -1.36 2.89
N ILE A 12 6.82 -0.45 2.15
CA ILE A 12 6.86 0.97 2.54
C ILE A 12 5.45 1.57 2.63
N LYS A 13 4.58 1.28 1.64
CA LYS A 13 3.21 1.80 1.62
C LYS A 13 2.32 1.17 2.70
N LYS A 14 2.59 -0.05 3.14
CA LYS A 14 1.92 -0.65 4.31
C LYS A 14 2.25 0.13 5.58
N GLU A 15 3.53 0.45 5.80
CA GLU A 15 3.93 1.26 6.96
C GLU A 15 3.28 2.65 6.92
N GLU A 16 3.33 3.32 5.77
CA GLU A 16 2.67 4.62 5.57
C GLU A 16 1.16 4.56 5.88
N LEU A 17 0.47 3.51 5.43
CA LEU A 17 -0.95 3.31 5.71
C LEU A 17 -1.23 3.14 7.22
N LEU A 18 -0.40 2.39 7.93
CA LEU A 18 -0.52 2.25 9.39
C LEU A 18 -0.34 3.59 10.11
N TYR A 19 0.64 4.40 9.69
CA TYR A 19 0.82 5.75 10.23
C TYR A 19 -0.39 6.65 9.96
N LEU A 20 -0.92 6.66 8.73
CA LEU A 20 -2.09 7.47 8.40
C LEU A 20 -3.35 6.99 9.13
N VAL A 21 -3.55 5.68 9.30
CA VAL A 21 -4.65 5.12 10.09
C VAL A 21 -4.54 5.57 11.55
N SER A 22 -3.33 5.60 12.11
CA SER A 22 -3.11 6.05 13.47
C SER A 22 -3.37 7.55 13.67
N ASP A 23 -3.07 8.37 12.67
CA ASP A 23 -3.20 9.84 12.75
C ASP A 23 -4.63 10.31 12.44
N TYR A 24 -5.26 9.72 11.43
CA TYR A 24 -6.54 10.20 10.88
C TYR A 24 -7.73 9.24 11.08
N GLY A 25 -7.47 7.97 11.39
CA GLY A 25 -8.50 6.93 11.45
C GLY A 25 -8.86 6.30 10.10
N ILE A 26 -9.50 5.14 10.15
CA ILE A 26 -9.70 4.25 8.98
C ILE A 26 -10.62 4.83 7.88
N GLN A 27 -11.49 5.78 8.22
CA GLN A 27 -12.47 6.36 7.30
C GLN A 27 -11.96 7.63 6.61
N HIS A 28 -10.76 8.10 6.94
CA HIS A 28 -10.23 9.34 6.38
C HIS A 28 -9.91 9.15 4.89
N GLU A 29 -10.25 10.15 4.07
CA GLU A 29 -10.09 10.09 2.61
C GLU A 29 -8.67 9.70 2.16
N LYS A 30 -7.64 10.27 2.81
CA LYS A 30 -6.23 9.92 2.55
C LYS A 30 -5.90 8.46 2.85
N VAL A 31 -6.47 7.90 3.92
CA VAL A 31 -6.28 6.49 4.30
C VAL A 31 -6.95 5.59 3.27
N LEU A 32 -8.17 5.94 2.85
CA LEU A 32 -8.90 5.20 1.82
C LEU A 32 -8.15 5.23 0.47
N ALA A 33 -7.66 6.40 0.06
CA ALA A 33 -6.91 6.56 -1.18
C ALA A 33 -5.63 5.73 -1.18
N LEU A 34 -4.83 5.79 -0.11
CA LEU A 34 -3.60 5.01 0.01
C LEU A 34 -3.89 3.51 0.09
N SER A 35 -4.95 3.10 0.80
CA SER A 35 -5.38 1.70 0.86
C SER A 35 -5.73 1.15 -0.53
N GLN A 36 -6.44 1.92 -1.35
CA GLN A 36 -6.77 1.53 -2.73
C GLN A 36 -5.54 1.46 -3.64
N GLU A 37 -4.57 2.36 -3.47
CA GLU A 37 -3.31 2.31 -4.21
C GLU A 37 -2.50 1.07 -3.85
N LEU A 38 -2.39 0.77 -2.55
CA LEU A 38 -1.72 -0.41 -2.05
C LEU A 38 -2.36 -1.70 -2.57
N ASP A 39 -3.69 -1.76 -2.61
CA ASP A 39 -4.41 -2.92 -3.15
C ASP A 39 -4.10 -3.15 -4.64
N LYS A 40 -4.04 -2.09 -5.46
CA LYS A 40 -3.62 -2.19 -6.87
C LYS A 40 -2.21 -2.74 -7.02
N LEU A 41 -1.28 -2.31 -6.17
CA LEU A 41 0.11 -2.78 -6.20
C LEU A 41 0.21 -4.25 -5.80
N ILE A 42 -0.54 -4.68 -4.79
CA ILE A 42 -0.61 -6.08 -4.37
C ILE A 42 -1.20 -6.94 -5.50
N ASN A 43 -2.31 -6.50 -6.11
CA ASN A 43 -2.92 -7.19 -7.24
C ASN A 43 -1.96 -7.32 -8.43
N TYR A 44 -1.23 -6.24 -8.74
CA TYR A 44 -0.20 -6.27 -9.78
C TYR A 44 0.94 -7.25 -9.44
N PHE A 45 1.43 -7.24 -8.19
CA PHE A 45 2.45 -8.19 -7.74
C PHE A 45 1.96 -9.65 -7.83
N MET A 46 0.71 -9.91 -7.45
CA MET A 46 0.10 -11.24 -7.56
C MET A 46 -0.04 -11.70 -9.01
N PHE A 47 -0.36 -10.79 -9.95
CA PHE A 47 -0.46 -11.14 -11.36
C PHE A 47 0.89 -11.48 -12.00
N LEU A 48 1.98 -10.88 -11.51
CA LEU A 48 3.33 -11.11 -12.02
C LEU A 48 4.03 -12.34 -11.42
N LYS A 49 3.50 -12.90 -10.33
CA LYS A 49 4.09 -14.02 -9.58
C LYS A 49 3.55 -15.36 -10.06
#